data_AF-A0A843LXR8-F1
#
_entry.id   AF-A0A843LXR8-F1
#
_cell.length_a   1.000
_cell.length_b   1.000
_cell.length_c   1.000
_cell.angle_alpha   90.00
_cell.angle_beta   90.00
_cell.angle_gamma   90.00
#
_symmetry.space_group_name_H-M   'P 1'
#
loop_
_entity.id
_entity.type
_entity.pdbx_description
1 polymer ?
#
loop_
_entity_poly.entity_id
_entity_poly.type
_entity_poly.pdbx_seq_one_letter_code
_entity_poly.pdbx_strand_id
1 'polypeptide(L)'
;MVLEEKLSFDTREDANLFQKFLREKGCSSRIAVEHTFSGEPFFEGSVADFMTLIALLEKKDAEEGEADEELSFTKKDLENRRDTLNEFFASHKPGDILEDSTPTQMMARVQSIGAESDEAFRKEAADKFVASLMILGALEDNNLLEETEDGNSYTLTGTAKAEDLRVMYPYTDFPKISAEELKECCISSHINVVSYEKHVVTAGAEIIFVDTDELTDYLDNADADEDDSARFIDNVFFKQAFIAKVHDLIANGASSEAELVKSLENPAFPLEGTDDVISFDVSSEYLAGVLSDLRKLEVISGKDGKIKNL
;
A
#
# COMPACT_ATOMS: atom_id res chain seq x y z
N MET A 1 7.83 -24.80 -8.31
CA MET A 1 9.23 -25.03 -7.92
C MET A 1 9.44 -24.26 -6.61
N VAL A 2 10.35 -24.66 -5.73
CA VAL A 2 10.55 -23.97 -4.43
C VAL A 2 11.44 -22.73 -4.57
N LEU A 3 12.24 -22.67 -5.64
CA LEU A 3 13.13 -21.54 -5.93
C LEU A 3 12.47 -20.41 -6.72
N GLU A 4 11.25 -20.61 -7.24
CA GLU A 4 10.45 -19.53 -7.84
C GLU A 4 10.16 -18.43 -6.80
N GLU A 5 10.04 -17.20 -7.26
CA GLU A 5 9.64 -16.04 -6.45
C GLU A 5 8.53 -15.25 -7.13
N LYS A 6 7.77 -14.48 -6.34
CA LYS A 6 6.63 -13.73 -6.84
C LYS A 6 6.70 -12.27 -6.41
N LEU A 7 6.40 -11.38 -7.35
CA LEU A 7 6.22 -9.96 -7.09
C LEU A 7 4.92 -9.48 -7.74
N SER A 8 4.20 -8.63 -7.03
CA SER A 8 2.88 -8.11 -7.46
C SER A 8 3.00 -6.67 -7.92
N PHE A 9 2.27 -6.33 -8.98
CA PHE A 9 2.21 -4.97 -9.52
C PHE A 9 0.74 -4.52 -9.64
N ASP A 10 0.50 -3.22 -9.48
CA ASP A 10 -0.83 -2.63 -9.67
C ASP A 10 -1.22 -2.50 -11.14
N THR A 11 -0.24 -2.36 -12.04
CA THR A 11 -0.50 -2.24 -13.47
C THR A 11 0.09 -3.40 -14.27
N ARG A 12 -0.57 -3.70 -15.40
CA ARG A 12 -0.09 -4.68 -16.37
C ARG A 12 1.21 -4.21 -17.03
N GLU A 13 1.39 -2.90 -17.16
CA GLU A 13 2.53 -2.30 -17.83
C GLU A 13 3.81 -2.54 -17.02
N ASP A 14 3.77 -2.29 -15.71
CA ASP A 14 4.91 -2.51 -14.81
C ASP A 14 5.26 -3.99 -14.70
N ALA A 15 4.24 -4.85 -14.58
CA ALA A 15 4.44 -6.30 -14.61
C ALA A 15 5.12 -6.77 -15.91
N ASN A 16 4.77 -6.19 -17.05
CA ASN A 16 5.42 -6.50 -18.34
C ASN A 16 6.86 -5.97 -18.40
N LEU A 17 7.14 -4.78 -17.83
CA LEU A 17 8.49 -4.24 -17.75
C LEU A 17 9.39 -5.14 -16.90
N PHE A 18 8.90 -5.57 -15.73
CA PHE A 18 9.65 -6.49 -14.88
C PHE A 18 9.85 -7.86 -15.55
N GLN A 19 8.81 -8.38 -16.21
CA GLN A 19 8.94 -9.61 -17.00
C GLN A 19 10.02 -9.50 -18.10
N LYS A 20 10.13 -8.33 -18.74
CA LYS A 20 11.15 -8.05 -19.75
C LYS A 20 12.55 -8.02 -19.11
N PHE A 21 12.71 -7.34 -17.97
CA PHE A 21 13.95 -7.34 -17.20
C PHE A 21 14.40 -8.77 -16.87
N LEU A 22 13.50 -9.59 -16.30
CA LEU A 22 13.80 -10.99 -15.98
C LEU A 22 14.27 -11.79 -17.21
N ARG A 23 13.60 -11.61 -18.35
CA ARG A 23 13.98 -12.28 -19.60
C ARG A 23 15.37 -11.85 -20.09
N GLU A 24 15.74 -10.57 -19.95
CA GLU A 24 17.07 -10.07 -20.30
C GLU A 24 18.17 -10.67 -19.41
N LYS A 25 17.83 -11.00 -18.16
CA LYS A 25 18.68 -11.74 -17.23
C LYS A 25 18.63 -13.26 -17.39
N GLY A 26 17.95 -13.76 -18.43
CA GLY A 26 17.81 -15.19 -18.69
C GLY A 26 16.88 -15.93 -17.73
N CYS A 27 16.10 -15.20 -16.93
CA CYS A 27 15.13 -15.77 -16.01
C CYS A 27 13.78 -15.99 -16.70
N SER A 28 13.25 -17.22 -16.60
CA SER A 28 11.91 -17.51 -17.10
C SER A 28 10.86 -16.84 -16.21
N SER A 29 9.72 -16.43 -16.76
CA SER A 29 8.69 -15.76 -15.96
C SER A 29 7.31 -15.84 -16.59
N ARG A 30 6.28 -15.76 -15.74
CA ARG A 30 4.87 -15.71 -16.15
C ARG A 30 4.11 -14.65 -15.37
N ILE A 31 3.09 -14.07 -16.00
CA ILE A 31 2.19 -13.09 -15.37
C ILE A 31 0.83 -13.76 -15.17
N ALA A 32 0.33 -13.72 -13.94
CA ALA A 32 -1.05 -14.05 -13.61
C ALA A 32 -1.80 -12.77 -13.19
N VAL A 33 -3.13 -12.78 -13.34
CA VAL A 33 -4.00 -11.75 -12.78
C VAL A 33 -4.65 -12.37 -11.56
N GLU A 34 -4.51 -11.72 -10.41
CA GLU A 34 -5.17 -12.08 -9.16
C GLU A 34 -6.13 -10.96 -8.78
N HIS A 35 -7.33 -11.32 -8.35
CA HIS A 35 -8.31 -10.35 -7.84
C HIS A 35 -8.24 -10.36 -6.32
N THR A 36 -8.03 -9.18 -5.75
CA THR A 36 -8.00 -8.99 -4.30
C THR A 36 -9.01 -7.92 -3.88
N PHE A 37 -9.30 -7.88 -2.59
CA PHE A 37 -10.13 -6.84 -1.98
C PHE A 37 -9.27 -6.04 -1.01
N SER A 38 -9.44 -4.72 -1.03
CA SER A 38 -8.97 -3.83 0.04
C SER A 38 -10.21 -3.28 0.72
N GLY A 39 -10.17 -3.30 2.04
CA GLY A 39 -11.16 -2.65 2.88
C GLY A 39 -10.55 -1.40 3.46
N GLU A 40 -11.14 -0.25 3.17
CA GLU A 40 -10.80 1.02 3.82
C GLU A 40 -11.85 1.31 4.89
N PRO A 41 -11.50 1.14 6.18
CA PRO A 41 -12.41 1.44 7.27
C PRO A 41 -12.55 2.97 7.45
N PHE A 42 -13.79 3.47 7.47
CA PHE A 42 -14.12 4.86 7.82
C PHE A 42 -15.29 4.99 8.81
N PHE A 43 -15.23 6.00 9.68
CA PHE A 43 -16.33 6.37 10.56
C PHE A 43 -17.28 7.32 9.83
N GLU A 44 -18.57 7.16 10.06
CA GLU A 44 -19.63 7.96 9.44
C GLU A 44 -20.56 8.52 10.54
N GLY A 45 -20.85 9.81 10.47
CA GLY A 45 -21.71 10.52 11.42
C GLY A 45 -21.96 11.95 10.96
N SER A 46 -22.77 12.71 11.69
CA SER A 46 -22.90 14.15 11.43
C SER A 46 -21.70 14.93 11.98
N VAL A 47 -21.51 16.17 11.52
CA VAL A 47 -20.52 17.08 12.10
C VAL A 47 -20.76 17.24 13.61
N ALA A 48 -22.01 17.33 14.07
CA ALA A 48 -22.34 17.41 15.49
C ALA A 48 -21.95 16.15 16.28
N ASP A 49 -22.13 14.96 15.67
CA ASP A 49 -21.76 13.68 16.26
C ASP A 49 -20.25 13.60 16.49
N PHE A 50 -19.44 13.96 15.49
CA PHE A 50 -17.98 14.00 15.64
C PHE A 50 -17.51 15.07 16.63
N MET A 51 -18.14 16.25 16.68
CA MET A 51 -17.83 17.26 17.71
C MET A 51 -18.13 16.73 19.12
N THR A 52 -19.19 15.94 19.29
CA THR A 52 -19.54 15.30 20.57
C THR A 52 -18.51 14.25 20.94
N LEU A 53 -18.07 13.44 19.97
CA LEU A 53 -17.03 12.45 20.18
C LEU A 53 -15.70 13.09 20.61
N ILE A 54 -15.26 14.13 19.90
CA ILE A 54 -14.02 14.84 20.22
C ILE A 54 -14.08 15.40 21.65
N ALA A 55 -15.21 15.99 22.05
CA ALA A 55 -15.38 16.50 23.41
C ALA A 55 -15.33 15.38 24.48
N LEU A 56 -15.80 14.17 24.15
CA LEU A 56 -15.68 12.99 25.02
C LEU A 56 -14.22 12.56 25.16
N LEU A 57 -13.48 12.51 24.05
CA LEU A 57 -12.07 12.12 24.04
C LEU A 57 -11.19 13.15 24.76
N GLU A 58 -11.37 14.45 24.50
CA GLU A 58 -10.65 15.53 25.20
C GLU A 58 -10.83 15.47 26.71
N LYS A 59 -12.03 15.08 27.18
CA LYS A 59 -12.30 14.91 28.60
C LYS A 59 -11.51 13.75 29.20
N LYS A 60 -11.41 12.63 28.47
CA LYS A 60 -10.68 11.44 28.89
C LYS A 60 -9.17 11.71 28.92
N ASP A 61 -8.64 12.33 27.89
CA ASP A 61 -7.25 12.79 27.80
C ASP A 61 -6.88 13.69 28.99
N ALA A 62 -7.75 14.65 29.34
CA ALA A 62 -7.57 15.50 30.51
C ALA A 62 -7.60 14.73 31.85
N GLU A 63 -8.38 13.66 31.96
CA GLU A 63 -8.42 12.78 33.14
C GLU A 63 -7.18 11.88 33.23
N GLU A 64 -6.63 11.47 32.09
CA GLU A 64 -5.45 10.60 31.98
C GLU A 64 -4.12 11.40 31.99
N GLY A 65 -4.17 12.72 31.76
CA GLY A 65 -3.01 13.60 31.70
C GLY A 65 -2.21 13.48 30.41
N GLU A 66 -2.81 12.91 29.37
CA GLU A 66 -2.26 12.80 28.02
C GLU A 66 -2.86 13.93 27.16
N ALA A 67 -2.07 14.53 26.28
CA ALA A 67 -2.58 15.51 25.32
C ALA A 67 -2.41 14.91 23.92
N ASP A 68 -3.53 14.66 23.24
CA ASP A 68 -3.52 14.16 21.88
C ASP A 68 -3.45 15.33 20.87
N GLU A 69 -2.26 15.53 20.30
CA GLU A 69 -2.03 16.54 19.27
C GLU A 69 -2.76 16.21 17.95
N GLU A 70 -2.99 14.93 17.65
CA GLU A 70 -3.71 14.49 16.46
C GLU A 70 -5.21 14.81 16.60
N LEU A 71 -5.79 14.55 17.78
CA LEU A 71 -7.18 14.89 18.07
C LEU A 71 -7.44 16.41 17.96
N SER A 72 -6.48 17.24 18.39
CA SER A 72 -6.55 18.69 18.25
C SER A 72 -6.56 19.13 16.78
N PHE A 73 -5.77 18.47 15.93
CA PHE A 73 -5.78 18.70 14.49
C PHE A 73 -7.13 18.32 13.87
N THR A 74 -7.64 17.12 14.18
CA THR A 74 -8.94 16.63 13.70
C THR A 74 -10.09 17.56 14.11
N LYS A 75 -10.07 18.07 15.35
CA LYS A 75 -11.03 19.08 15.83
C LYS A 75 -11.01 20.35 15.00
N LYS A 76 -9.82 20.89 14.75
CA LYS A 76 -9.67 22.11 13.97
C LYS A 76 -10.10 21.92 12.52
N ASP A 77 -9.81 20.77 11.93
CA ASP A 77 -10.31 20.40 10.60
C ASP A 77 -11.84 20.40 10.56
N LEU A 78 -12.48 19.73 11.52
CA LEU A 78 -13.94 19.65 11.60
C LEU A 78 -14.61 21.02 11.83
N GLU A 79 -14.01 21.87 12.67
CA GLU A 79 -14.46 23.25 12.88
C GLU A 79 -14.34 24.08 11.59
N ASN A 80 -13.21 23.98 10.89
CA ASN A 80 -13.01 24.66 9.61
C ASN A 80 -14.02 24.15 8.56
N ARG A 81 -14.28 22.84 8.51
CA ARG A 81 -15.27 22.23 7.61
C ARG A 81 -16.66 22.79 7.86
N ARG A 82 -17.08 22.82 9.12
CA ARG A 82 -18.37 23.39 9.55
C ARG A 82 -18.50 24.85 9.13
N ASP A 83 -17.49 25.66 9.43
CA ASP A 83 -17.54 27.11 9.19
C ASP A 83 -17.54 27.40 7.68
N THR A 84 -16.73 26.69 6.90
CA THR A 84 -16.70 26.79 5.44
C THR A 84 -18.04 26.41 4.81
N LEU A 85 -18.70 25.34 5.28
CA LEU A 85 -20.02 24.94 4.82
C LEU A 85 -21.10 25.97 5.17
N ASN A 86 -21.04 26.55 6.37
CA ASN A 86 -21.95 27.62 6.77
C ASN A 86 -21.80 28.87 5.88
N GLU A 87 -20.57 29.27 5.57
CA GLU A 87 -20.29 30.37 4.64
C GLU A 87 -20.79 30.07 3.22
N PHE A 88 -20.61 28.82 2.77
CA PHE A 88 -21.10 28.37 1.48
C PHE A 88 -22.64 28.48 1.38
N PHE A 89 -23.38 27.94 2.36
CA PHE A 89 -24.85 28.03 2.38
C PHE A 89 -25.39 29.43 2.65
N ALA A 90 -24.58 30.32 3.24
CA ALA A 90 -24.96 31.73 3.37
C ALA A 90 -24.89 32.47 2.02
N SER A 91 -24.03 32.02 1.11
CA SER A 91 -23.78 32.64 -0.20
C SER A 91 -24.50 31.96 -1.36
N HIS A 92 -24.92 30.69 -1.23
CA HIS A 92 -25.57 29.91 -2.27
C HIS A 92 -26.97 29.42 -1.85
N LYS A 93 -27.85 29.24 -2.83
CA LYS A 93 -29.23 28.80 -2.64
C LYS A 93 -29.57 27.61 -3.53
N PRO A 94 -30.59 26.82 -3.15
CA PRO A 94 -31.08 25.76 -4.02
C PRO A 94 -31.47 26.31 -5.39
N GLY A 95 -31.02 25.64 -6.45
CA GLY A 95 -31.15 26.05 -7.85
C GLY A 95 -29.96 26.84 -8.40
N ASP A 96 -28.99 27.23 -7.57
CA ASP A 96 -27.75 27.85 -8.04
C ASP A 96 -26.91 26.83 -8.81
N ILE A 97 -26.33 27.28 -9.93
CA ILE A 97 -25.37 26.51 -10.73
C ILE A 97 -23.97 26.84 -10.22
N LEU A 98 -23.26 25.81 -9.80
CA LEU A 98 -21.87 25.89 -9.38
C LEU A 98 -21.00 25.73 -10.63
N GLU A 99 -20.65 26.86 -11.26
CA GLU A 99 -19.77 26.88 -12.43
C GLU A 99 -18.31 26.63 -12.02
N ASP A 100 -17.56 25.93 -12.89
CA ASP A 100 -16.15 25.57 -12.68
C ASP A 100 -15.89 24.81 -11.37
N SER A 101 -16.90 24.09 -10.90
CA SER A 101 -16.88 23.40 -9.63
C SER A 101 -16.73 21.89 -9.76
N THR A 102 -16.34 21.36 -10.92
CA THR A 102 -15.99 19.93 -11.02
C THR A 102 -14.55 19.70 -10.54
N PRO A 103 -14.22 18.52 -9.95
CA PRO A 103 -12.86 18.22 -9.54
C PRO A 103 -11.84 18.40 -10.69
N THR A 104 -12.20 18.03 -11.92
CA THR A 104 -11.36 18.20 -13.11
C THR A 104 -11.10 19.67 -13.45
N GLN A 105 -12.14 20.53 -13.45
CA GLN A 105 -11.98 21.96 -13.72
C GLN A 105 -11.19 22.65 -12.61
N MET A 106 -11.45 22.30 -11.35
CA MET A 106 -10.71 22.80 -10.20
C MET A 106 -9.22 22.43 -10.30
N MET A 107 -8.90 21.17 -10.66
CA MET A 107 -7.51 20.72 -10.83
C MET A 107 -6.81 21.44 -11.99
N ALA A 108 -7.50 21.62 -13.12
CA ALA A 108 -6.97 22.36 -14.26
C ALA A 108 -6.62 23.82 -13.90
N ARG A 109 -7.44 24.47 -13.04
CA ARG A 109 -7.15 25.82 -12.53
C ARG A 109 -5.88 25.86 -11.70
N VAL A 110 -5.70 24.93 -10.75
CA VAL A 110 -4.47 24.86 -9.94
C VAL A 110 -3.24 24.61 -10.80
N GLN A 111 -3.33 23.69 -11.77
CA GLN A 111 -2.24 23.39 -12.69
C GLN A 111 -1.89 24.55 -13.64
N SER A 112 -2.84 25.43 -13.93
CA SER A 112 -2.60 26.63 -14.73
C SER A 112 -1.76 27.70 -14.02
N ILE A 113 -1.59 27.58 -12.69
CA ILE A 113 -0.74 28.48 -11.91
C ILE A 113 0.72 28.10 -12.18
N GLY A 114 1.38 28.88 -13.04
CA GLY A 114 2.76 28.63 -13.43
C GLY A 114 3.72 28.60 -12.24
N ALA A 115 4.79 27.80 -12.34
CA ALA A 115 5.81 27.65 -11.30
C ALA A 115 6.52 28.95 -10.91
N GLU A 116 6.47 29.98 -11.78
CA GLU A 116 7.01 31.33 -11.54
C GLU A 116 6.08 32.22 -10.69
N SER A 117 4.88 31.75 -10.34
CA SER A 117 3.94 32.49 -9.50
C SER A 117 4.44 32.60 -8.06
N ASP A 118 4.04 33.69 -7.40
CA ASP A 118 4.37 33.93 -5.99
C ASP A 118 3.98 32.74 -5.10
N GLU A 119 4.83 32.38 -4.15
CA GLU A 119 4.64 31.20 -3.30
C GLU A 119 3.42 31.34 -2.37
N ALA A 120 3.15 32.54 -1.85
CA ALA A 120 1.96 32.79 -1.04
C ALA A 120 0.69 32.68 -1.88
N PHE A 121 0.73 33.16 -3.12
CA PHE A 121 -0.38 33.00 -4.07
C PHE A 121 -0.64 31.52 -4.41
N ARG A 122 0.41 30.72 -4.65
CA ARG A 122 0.28 29.28 -4.90
C ARG A 122 -0.31 28.55 -3.70
N LYS A 123 0.13 28.89 -2.49
CA LYS A 123 -0.43 28.33 -1.26
C LYS A 123 -1.91 28.67 -1.10
N GLU A 124 -2.29 29.93 -1.27
CA GLU A 124 -3.70 30.36 -1.18
C GLU A 124 -4.58 29.62 -2.20
N ALA A 125 -4.08 29.41 -3.42
CA ALA A 125 -4.82 28.66 -4.44
C ALA A 125 -4.97 27.18 -4.09
N ALA A 126 -3.94 26.55 -3.53
CA ALA A 126 -4.01 25.18 -3.04
C ALA A 126 -5.00 25.04 -1.87
N ASP A 127 -4.96 25.98 -0.92
CA ASP A 127 -5.89 25.99 0.23
C ASP A 127 -7.35 26.14 -0.24
N LYS A 128 -7.61 27.03 -1.20
CA LYS A 128 -8.95 27.18 -1.81
C LYS A 128 -9.38 25.92 -2.57
N PHE A 129 -8.47 25.27 -3.27
CA PHE A 129 -8.75 24.02 -3.98
C PHE A 129 -9.17 22.92 -3.01
N VAL A 130 -8.42 22.71 -1.93
CA VAL A 130 -8.73 21.75 -0.87
C VAL A 130 -10.09 22.05 -0.23
N ALA A 131 -10.34 23.31 0.14
CA ALA A 131 -11.63 23.72 0.71
C ALA A 131 -12.80 23.48 -0.25
N SER A 132 -12.59 23.71 -1.55
CA SER A 132 -13.63 23.50 -2.56
C SER A 132 -13.95 22.02 -2.77
N LEU A 133 -12.93 21.14 -2.80
CA LEU A 133 -13.13 19.69 -2.85
C LEU A 133 -13.86 19.18 -1.60
N MET A 134 -13.50 19.69 -0.43
CA MET A 134 -14.16 19.35 0.84
C MET A 134 -15.65 19.71 0.83
N ILE A 135 -16.00 20.90 0.33
CA ILE A 135 -17.39 21.33 0.17
C ILE A 135 -18.13 20.40 -0.79
N LEU A 136 -17.58 20.18 -1.99
CA LEU A 136 -18.21 19.32 -2.98
C LEU A 136 -18.47 17.91 -2.44
N GLY A 137 -17.46 17.29 -1.84
CA GLY A 137 -17.60 15.97 -1.24
C GLY A 137 -18.69 15.94 -0.17
N ALA A 138 -18.74 16.94 0.72
CA ALA A 138 -19.81 17.04 1.71
C ALA A 138 -21.19 17.21 1.07
N LEU A 139 -21.34 18.01 0.02
CA LEU A 139 -22.62 18.21 -0.64
C LEU A 139 -23.05 16.94 -1.39
N GLU A 140 -22.13 16.25 -2.07
CA GLU A 140 -22.36 14.98 -2.77
C GLU A 140 -22.77 13.87 -1.79
N ASP A 141 -22.01 13.70 -0.71
CA ASP A 141 -22.29 12.72 0.35
C ASP A 141 -23.67 12.95 1.00
N ASN A 142 -24.18 14.18 0.96
CA ASN A 142 -25.48 14.54 1.52
C ASN A 142 -26.58 14.65 0.46
N ASN A 143 -26.33 14.23 -0.80
CA ASN A 143 -27.26 14.30 -1.93
C ASN A 143 -27.79 15.72 -2.19
N LEU A 144 -26.95 16.74 -2.00
CA LEU A 144 -27.28 18.15 -2.20
C LEU A 144 -26.83 18.67 -3.56
N LEU A 145 -26.26 17.82 -4.42
CA LEU A 145 -25.84 18.15 -5.78
C LEU A 145 -26.56 17.28 -6.80
N GLU A 146 -26.86 17.87 -7.96
CA GLU A 146 -27.23 17.17 -9.19
C GLU A 146 -26.32 17.66 -10.32
N GLU A 147 -25.81 16.73 -11.13
CA GLU A 147 -25.02 17.07 -12.32
C GLU A 147 -25.93 17.73 -13.37
N THR A 148 -25.44 18.80 -14.03
CA THR A 148 -26.17 19.44 -15.13
C THR A 148 -26.25 18.54 -16.36
N GLU A 149 -27.22 18.75 -17.24
CA GLU A 149 -27.43 17.92 -18.45
C GLU A 149 -26.20 17.82 -19.37
N ASP A 150 -25.31 18.81 -19.33
CA ASP A 150 -24.08 18.87 -20.12
C ASP A 150 -22.86 18.25 -19.44
N GLY A 151 -22.99 17.79 -18.18
CA GLY A 151 -21.95 17.16 -17.38
C GLY A 151 -20.80 18.07 -16.93
N ASN A 152 -20.95 19.39 -17.08
CA ASN A 152 -19.85 20.35 -16.84
C ASN A 152 -20.00 21.17 -15.57
N SER A 153 -21.10 21.02 -14.83
CA SER A 153 -21.39 21.79 -13.63
C SER A 153 -22.32 21.01 -12.68
N TYR A 154 -22.47 21.51 -11.46
CA TYR A 154 -23.44 20.99 -10.51
C TYR A 154 -24.52 22.01 -10.20
N THR A 155 -25.75 21.56 -10.04
CA THR A 155 -26.85 22.34 -9.48
C THR A 155 -26.99 21.99 -8.01
N LEU A 156 -27.00 23.00 -7.15
CA LEU A 156 -27.29 22.82 -5.73
C LEU A 156 -28.78 22.50 -5.55
N THR A 157 -29.13 21.32 -5.05
CA THR A 157 -30.54 20.89 -4.92
C THR A 157 -31.18 21.29 -3.59
N GLY A 158 -30.37 21.56 -2.57
CA GLY A 158 -30.84 21.85 -1.22
C GLY A 158 -29.78 22.50 -0.34
N THR A 159 -30.19 22.87 0.87
CA THR A 159 -29.29 23.34 1.93
C THR A 159 -29.63 22.65 3.25
N ALA A 160 -28.64 22.53 4.13
CA ALA A 160 -28.80 22.01 5.47
C ALA A 160 -27.97 22.85 6.46
N LYS A 161 -28.13 22.63 7.76
CA LYS A 161 -27.18 23.16 8.73
C LYS A 161 -25.89 22.37 8.63
N ALA A 162 -24.74 23.03 8.73
CA ALA A 162 -23.45 22.35 8.63
C ALA A 162 -23.29 21.27 9.71
N GLU A 163 -23.84 21.49 10.90
CA GLU A 163 -23.82 20.54 12.02
C GLU A 163 -24.59 19.24 11.73
N ASP A 164 -25.63 19.32 10.89
CA ASP A 164 -26.49 18.19 10.53
C ASP A 164 -25.96 17.42 9.30
N LEU A 165 -24.91 17.92 8.63
CA LEU A 165 -24.33 17.26 7.47
C LEU A 165 -23.53 16.03 7.87
N ARG A 166 -23.72 14.96 7.10
CA ARG A 166 -22.97 13.72 7.17
C ARG A 166 -21.54 13.93 6.68
N VAL A 167 -20.59 13.42 7.43
CA VAL A 167 -19.16 13.43 7.10
C VAL A 167 -18.56 12.07 7.39
N MET A 168 -17.45 11.77 6.71
CA MET A 168 -16.69 10.54 6.87
C MET A 168 -15.25 10.87 7.30
N TYR A 169 -14.73 10.11 8.25
CA TYR A 169 -13.34 10.22 8.71
C TYR A 169 -12.65 8.85 8.69
N PRO A 170 -11.36 8.77 8.29
CA PRO A 170 -10.54 7.58 8.48
C PRO A 170 -10.54 7.10 9.94
N TYR A 171 -10.44 5.79 10.17
CA TYR A 171 -10.33 5.27 11.54
C TYR A 171 -9.05 5.72 12.25
N THR A 172 -8.00 6.01 11.47
CA THR A 172 -6.71 6.46 11.98
C THR A 172 -6.80 7.80 12.72
N ASP A 173 -7.80 8.63 12.39
CA ASP A 173 -7.97 9.96 12.97
C ASP A 173 -8.56 9.93 14.39
N PHE A 174 -9.05 8.75 14.81
CA PHE A 174 -9.62 8.50 16.14
C PHE A 174 -9.03 7.21 16.74
N PRO A 175 -7.73 7.20 17.09
CA PRO A 175 -7.09 6.02 17.63
C PRO A 175 -7.72 5.62 18.98
N LYS A 176 -7.82 4.31 19.24
CA LYS A 176 -8.25 3.73 20.54
C LYS A 176 -9.70 4.02 20.95
N ILE A 177 -10.57 4.38 20.01
CA ILE A 177 -12.01 4.52 20.28
C ILE A 177 -12.72 3.16 20.41
N SER A 178 -13.63 3.04 21.38
CA SER A 178 -14.46 1.85 21.60
C SER A 178 -15.78 1.91 20.80
N ALA A 179 -16.37 0.74 20.57
CA ALA A 179 -17.67 0.63 19.91
C ALA A 179 -18.79 1.27 20.74
N GLU A 180 -18.68 1.26 22.06
CA GLU A 180 -19.59 1.93 22.98
C GLU A 180 -19.54 3.46 22.82
N GLU A 181 -18.34 4.05 22.78
CA GLU A 181 -18.15 5.51 22.60
C GLU A 181 -18.71 5.99 21.24
N LEU A 182 -18.45 5.22 20.16
CA LEU A 182 -19.03 5.48 18.84
C LEU A 182 -20.57 5.49 18.89
N LYS A 183 -21.15 4.48 19.53
CA LYS A 183 -22.61 4.35 19.67
C LYS A 183 -23.22 5.47 20.51
N GLU A 184 -22.56 5.89 21.60
CA GLU A 184 -22.99 7.02 22.42
C GLU A 184 -23.02 8.32 21.62
N CYS A 185 -22.11 8.46 20.65
CA CYS A 185 -22.01 9.63 19.77
C CYS A 185 -22.78 9.48 18.46
N CYS A 186 -23.60 8.43 18.27
CA CYS A 186 -24.33 8.16 17.02
C CYS A 186 -23.44 7.99 15.77
N ILE A 187 -22.15 7.65 15.95
CA ILE A 187 -21.21 7.41 14.86
C ILE A 187 -21.22 5.92 14.52
N SER A 188 -21.27 5.63 13.23
CA SER A 188 -21.25 4.27 12.69
C SER A 188 -19.88 3.95 12.09
N SER A 189 -19.54 2.67 12.15
CA SER A 189 -18.29 2.12 11.63
C SER A 189 -18.58 1.41 10.30
N HIS A 190 -17.89 1.83 9.25
CA HIS A 190 -18.07 1.32 7.90
C HIS A 190 -16.74 0.80 7.35
N ILE A 191 -16.83 -0.07 6.35
CA ILE A 191 -15.68 -0.55 5.57
C ILE A 191 -16.07 -0.41 4.10
N ASN A 192 -15.39 0.48 3.38
CA ASN A 192 -15.50 0.53 1.93
C ASN A 192 -14.65 -0.60 1.35
N VAL A 193 -15.27 -1.56 0.67
CA VAL A 193 -14.57 -2.70 0.08
C VAL A 193 -14.49 -2.52 -1.42
N VAL A 194 -13.28 -2.32 -1.92
CA VAL A 194 -13.00 -2.22 -3.36
C VAL A 194 -12.24 -3.45 -3.82
N SER A 195 -12.67 -4.02 -4.96
CA SER A 195 -11.90 -5.05 -5.65
C SER A 195 -10.94 -4.42 -6.63
N TYR A 196 -9.69 -4.85 -6.63
CA TYR A 196 -8.71 -4.47 -7.64
C TYR A 196 -7.96 -5.68 -8.15
N GLU A 197 -7.38 -5.51 -9.33
CA GLU A 197 -6.56 -6.50 -10.00
C GLU A 197 -5.10 -6.28 -9.60
N LYS A 198 -4.40 -7.34 -9.22
CA LYS A 198 -2.95 -7.35 -9.08
C LYS A 198 -2.36 -8.24 -10.17
N HIS A 199 -1.28 -7.77 -10.77
CA HIS A 199 -0.54 -8.48 -11.79
C HIS A 199 0.68 -9.16 -11.15
N VAL A 200 0.57 -10.46 -10.89
CA VAL A 200 1.60 -11.22 -10.19
C VAL A 200 2.57 -11.82 -11.19
N VAL A 201 3.81 -11.36 -11.14
CA VAL A 201 4.93 -11.92 -11.90
C VAL A 201 5.55 -13.03 -11.08
N THR A 202 5.47 -14.27 -11.56
CA THR A 202 6.25 -15.38 -11.01
C THR A 202 7.56 -15.51 -11.78
N ALA A 203 8.67 -15.21 -11.12
CA ALA A 203 10.03 -15.47 -11.59
C ALA A 203 10.36 -16.95 -11.41
N GLY A 204 10.95 -17.54 -12.46
CA GLY A 204 11.41 -18.92 -12.47
C GLY A 204 12.57 -19.16 -11.52
N ALA A 205 12.92 -20.43 -11.31
CA ALA A 205 13.99 -20.82 -10.42
C ALA A 205 15.37 -20.26 -10.83
N GLU A 206 15.52 -19.81 -12.08
CA GLU A 206 16.72 -19.12 -12.57
C GLU A 206 16.98 -17.77 -11.85
N ILE A 207 16.00 -17.22 -11.13
CA ILE A 207 16.12 -15.95 -10.40
C ILE A 207 17.30 -15.93 -9.44
N ILE A 208 17.68 -17.10 -8.90
CA ILE A 208 18.84 -17.27 -8.03
C ILE A 208 20.18 -16.90 -8.71
N PHE A 209 20.23 -16.77 -10.03
CA PHE A 209 21.44 -16.38 -10.76
C PHE A 209 21.46 -14.90 -11.14
N VAL A 210 20.38 -14.17 -10.86
CA VAL A 210 20.31 -12.73 -11.10
C VAL A 210 20.98 -12.01 -9.93
N ASP A 211 21.78 -11.00 -10.24
CA ASP A 211 22.45 -10.19 -9.23
C ASP A 211 21.41 -9.40 -8.41
N THR A 212 21.50 -9.50 -7.09
CA THR A 212 20.60 -8.80 -6.17
C THR A 212 20.77 -7.29 -6.21
N ASP A 213 21.97 -6.79 -6.53
CA ASP A 213 22.20 -5.35 -6.70
C ASP A 213 21.47 -4.85 -7.95
N GLU A 214 21.51 -5.61 -9.05
CA GLU A 214 20.76 -5.26 -10.27
C GLU A 214 19.24 -5.36 -10.08
N LEU A 215 18.77 -6.29 -9.24
CA LEU A 215 17.36 -6.38 -8.86
C LEU A 215 16.93 -5.17 -8.03
N THR A 216 17.76 -4.76 -7.07
CA THR A 216 17.53 -3.59 -6.23
C THR A 216 17.48 -2.32 -7.08
N ASP A 217 18.49 -2.09 -7.91
CA ASP A 217 18.55 -0.94 -8.81
C ASP A 217 17.33 -0.84 -9.74
N TYR A 218 16.84 -1.99 -10.23
CA TYR A 218 15.63 -2.01 -11.06
C TYR A 218 14.38 -1.67 -10.25
N LEU A 219 14.19 -2.30 -9.08
CA LEU A 219 12.99 -2.18 -8.27
C LEU A 219 12.88 -0.80 -7.60
N ASP A 220 14.01 -0.16 -7.25
CA ASP A 220 14.05 1.22 -6.74
C ASP A 220 13.47 2.24 -7.73
N ASN A 221 13.39 1.89 -9.02
CA ASN A 221 12.85 2.73 -10.08
C ASN A 221 11.54 2.18 -10.67
N ALA A 222 11.02 1.07 -10.14
CA ALA A 222 9.79 0.46 -10.60
C ALA A 222 8.59 0.93 -9.77
N ASP A 223 7.42 0.97 -10.38
CA ASP A 223 6.15 1.22 -9.67
C ASP A 223 5.66 -0.09 -9.03
N ALA A 224 6.39 -0.52 -8.00
CA ALA A 224 6.07 -1.67 -7.18
C ALA A 224 6.01 -1.25 -5.71
N ASP A 225 5.20 -1.96 -4.93
CA ASP A 225 5.12 -1.73 -3.48
C ASP A 225 6.50 -1.96 -2.84
N GLU A 226 6.95 -0.98 -2.04
CA GLU A 226 8.31 -0.96 -1.48
C GLU A 226 8.55 -2.16 -0.54
N ASP A 227 7.56 -2.50 0.30
CA ASP A 227 7.65 -3.61 1.24
C ASP A 227 7.66 -4.96 0.52
N ASP A 228 6.81 -5.13 -0.50
CA ASP A 228 6.79 -6.34 -1.34
C ASP A 228 8.10 -6.48 -2.13
N SER A 229 8.67 -5.37 -2.62
CA SER A 229 9.94 -5.35 -3.38
C SER A 229 11.13 -5.71 -2.49
N ALA A 230 11.22 -5.10 -1.30
CA ALA A 230 12.26 -5.43 -0.32
C ALA A 230 12.19 -6.91 0.08
N ARG A 231 10.98 -7.42 0.38
CA ARG A 231 10.79 -8.84 0.70
C ARG A 231 11.17 -9.77 -0.46
N PHE A 232 10.90 -9.38 -1.70
CA PHE A 232 11.30 -10.14 -2.87
C PHE A 232 12.83 -10.24 -2.99
N ILE A 233 13.54 -9.12 -2.84
CA ILE A 233 15.01 -9.07 -2.89
C ILE A 233 15.61 -9.93 -1.78
N ASP A 234 15.15 -9.76 -0.54
CA ASP A 234 15.59 -10.55 0.62
C ASP A 234 15.42 -12.05 0.39
N ASN A 235 14.26 -12.48 -0.13
CA ASN A 235 14.00 -13.88 -0.43
C ASN A 235 14.96 -14.44 -1.48
N VAL A 236 15.25 -13.68 -2.55
CA VAL A 236 16.21 -14.09 -3.58
C VAL A 236 17.60 -14.22 -2.97
N PHE A 237 18.03 -13.23 -2.18
CA PHE A 237 19.32 -13.24 -1.49
C PHE A 237 19.47 -14.43 -0.53
N PHE A 238 18.48 -14.70 0.31
CA PHE A 238 18.53 -15.84 1.24
C PHE A 238 18.58 -17.18 0.50
N LYS A 239 17.86 -17.31 -0.63
CA LYS A 239 17.94 -18.50 -1.49
C LYS A 239 19.32 -18.64 -2.12
N GLN A 240 19.92 -17.57 -2.59
CA GLN A 240 21.30 -17.57 -3.12
C GLN A 240 22.31 -18.02 -2.07
N ALA A 241 22.25 -17.45 -0.87
CA ALA A 241 23.11 -17.83 0.25
C ALA A 241 22.93 -19.31 0.63
N PHE A 242 21.68 -19.80 0.65
CA PHE A 242 21.39 -21.21 0.90
C PHE A 242 21.98 -22.13 -0.16
N ILE A 243 21.85 -21.77 -1.44
CA ILE A 243 22.36 -22.57 -2.56
C ILE A 243 23.89 -22.58 -2.58
N ALA A 244 24.54 -21.44 -2.34
CA ALA A 244 25.99 -21.37 -2.17
C ALA A 244 26.44 -22.33 -1.06
N LYS A 245 25.71 -22.36 0.06
CA LYS A 245 26.01 -23.30 1.15
C LYS A 245 25.83 -24.76 0.75
N VAL A 246 24.76 -25.10 0.03
CA VAL A 246 24.55 -26.45 -0.48
C VAL A 246 25.70 -26.86 -1.42
N HIS A 247 26.15 -25.97 -2.30
CA HIS A 247 27.29 -26.20 -3.18
C HIS A 247 28.58 -26.48 -2.41
N ASP A 248 28.86 -25.70 -1.38
CA ASP A 248 30.03 -25.89 -0.51
C ASP A 248 29.99 -27.24 0.21
N LEU A 249 28.83 -27.63 0.72
CA LEU A 249 28.68 -28.93 1.39
C LEU A 249 28.91 -30.08 0.41
N ILE A 250 28.40 -29.98 -0.81
CA ILE A 250 28.63 -30.99 -1.86
C ILE A 250 30.11 -31.04 -2.24
N ALA A 251 30.76 -29.89 -2.42
CA ALA A 251 32.18 -29.79 -2.73
C ALA A 251 33.06 -30.40 -1.61
N ASN A 252 32.63 -30.27 -0.36
CA ASN A 252 33.30 -30.83 0.82
C ASN A 252 32.90 -32.28 1.15
N GLY A 253 32.14 -32.95 0.28
CA GLY A 253 31.91 -34.39 0.33
C GLY A 253 30.51 -34.84 0.73
N ALA A 254 29.56 -33.93 0.94
CA ALA A 254 28.16 -34.31 1.10
C ALA A 254 27.63 -34.87 -0.23
N SER A 255 27.25 -36.14 -0.23
CA SER A 255 26.90 -36.90 -1.42
C SER A 255 25.43 -37.33 -1.46
N SER A 256 24.68 -37.09 -0.38
CA SER A 256 23.26 -37.45 -0.25
C SER A 256 22.46 -36.38 0.48
N GLU A 257 21.14 -36.39 0.29
CA GLU A 257 20.22 -35.47 0.98
C GLU A 257 20.31 -35.58 2.50
N ALA A 258 20.41 -36.80 3.04
CA ALA A 258 20.55 -37.03 4.48
C ALA A 258 21.85 -36.43 5.06
N GLU A 259 22.95 -36.46 4.30
CA GLU A 259 24.22 -35.83 4.69
C GLU A 259 24.12 -34.30 4.65
N LEU A 260 23.38 -33.75 3.67
CA LEU A 260 23.11 -32.31 3.58
C LEU A 260 22.25 -31.83 4.77
N VAL A 261 21.13 -32.51 5.06
CA VAL A 261 20.27 -32.18 6.22
C VAL A 261 21.10 -32.18 7.50
N LYS A 262 21.85 -33.25 7.76
CA LYS A 262 22.70 -33.34 8.95
C LYS A 262 23.75 -32.24 9.04
N SER A 263 24.29 -31.80 7.89
CA SER A 263 25.28 -30.72 7.85
C SER A 263 24.68 -29.33 8.05
N LEU A 264 23.37 -29.20 7.83
CA LEU A 264 22.59 -27.97 8.04
C LEU A 264 22.01 -27.88 9.47
N GLU A 265 21.94 -28.97 10.22
CA GLU A 265 21.30 -29.06 11.54
C GLU A 265 21.89 -28.14 12.66
N ASN A 266 23.11 -27.59 12.51
CA ASN A 266 23.63 -26.41 13.25
C ASN A 266 25.15 -26.24 13.04
N PRO A 267 25.55 -25.39 12.09
CA PRO A 267 26.21 -24.14 12.47
C PRO A 267 25.65 -22.92 11.73
N ALA A 268 25.72 -21.74 12.35
CA ALA A 268 25.64 -20.49 11.61
C ALA A 268 26.83 -20.40 10.63
N PHE A 269 26.57 -19.93 9.42
CA PHE A 269 27.53 -19.87 8.34
C PHE A 269 27.90 -18.41 8.06
N PRO A 270 29.18 -18.08 7.87
CA PRO A 270 29.54 -16.73 7.45
C PRO A 270 28.90 -16.43 6.11
N LEU A 271 28.32 -15.25 5.98
CA LEU A 271 27.74 -14.79 4.74
C LEU A 271 28.81 -14.04 3.93
N GLU A 272 29.07 -14.51 2.71
CA GLU A 272 30.16 -14.02 1.87
C GLU A 272 30.03 -12.50 1.63
N GLY A 273 31.11 -11.76 1.85
CA GLY A 273 31.12 -10.30 1.67
C GLY A 273 30.59 -9.49 2.85
N THR A 274 30.20 -10.13 3.96
CA THR A 274 29.68 -9.45 5.16
C THR A 274 30.34 -9.96 6.45
N ASP A 275 30.13 -9.25 7.56
CA ASP A 275 30.51 -9.72 8.91
C ASP A 275 29.41 -10.60 9.55
N ASP A 276 28.31 -10.84 8.83
CA ASP A 276 27.13 -11.52 9.34
C ASP A 276 27.24 -13.04 9.22
N VAL A 277 26.43 -13.73 10.04
CA VAL A 277 26.26 -15.18 9.97
C VAL A 277 24.80 -15.54 9.76
N ILE A 278 24.55 -16.52 8.89
CA ILE A 278 23.22 -17.01 8.55
C ILE A 278 23.04 -18.47 9.00
N SER A 279 21.89 -18.78 9.59
CA SER A 279 21.50 -20.15 9.96
C SER A 279 20.23 -20.54 9.22
N PHE A 280 20.22 -21.75 8.64
CA PHE A 280 19.08 -22.24 7.88
C PHE A 280 18.37 -23.36 8.66
N ASP A 281 17.15 -23.10 9.11
CA ASP A 281 16.24 -24.13 9.60
C ASP A 281 15.36 -24.60 8.42
N VAL A 282 15.75 -25.70 7.79
CA VAL A 282 15.10 -26.20 6.57
C VAL A 282 14.55 -27.60 6.76
N SER A 283 13.31 -27.80 6.33
CA SER A 283 12.70 -29.12 6.28
C SER A 283 13.35 -29.98 5.18
N SER A 284 13.35 -31.30 5.36
CA SER A 284 13.82 -32.23 4.32
C SER A 284 13.01 -32.09 3.03
N GLU A 285 11.71 -31.81 3.13
CA GLU A 285 10.85 -31.56 1.96
C GLU A 285 11.30 -30.32 1.17
N TYR A 286 11.65 -29.25 1.86
CA TYR A 286 12.17 -28.03 1.22
C TYR A 286 13.50 -28.31 0.52
N LEU A 287 14.45 -28.96 1.21
CA LEU A 287 15.74 -29.32 0.63
C LEU A 287 15.58 -30.23 -0.61
N ALA A 288 14.71 -31.24 -0.54
CA ALA A 288 14.41 -32.10 -1.67
C ALA A 288 13.87 -31.30 -2.87
N GLY A 289 13.00 -30.32 -2.60
CA GLY A 289 12.52 -29.35 -3.59
C GLY A 289 13.66 -28.56 -4.22
N VAL A 290 14.55 -27.99 -3.41
CA VAL A 290 15.71 -27.20 -3.89
C VAL A 290 16.60 -28.07 -4.78
N LEU A 291 16.97 -29.27 -4.34
CA LEU A 291 17.80 -30.19 -5.10
C LEU A 291 17.13 -30.62 -6.42
N SER A 292 15.81 -30.78 -6.43
CA SER A 292 15.04 -31.07 -7.64
C SER A 292 15.10 -29.92 -8.64
N ASP A 293 14.98 -28.68 -8.16
CA ASP A 293 15.05 -27.49 -9.01
C ASP A 293 16.47 -27.24 -9.53
N LEU A 294 17.50 -27.38 -8.69
CA LEU A 294 18.91 -27.31 -9.11
C LEU A 294 19.27 -28.38 -10.14
N ARG A 295 18.68 -29.59 -10.07
CA ARG A 295 18.86 -30.63 -11.10
C ARG A 295 18.23 -30.23 -12.43
N LYS A 296 17.04 -29.61 -12.42
CA LYS A 296 16.36 -29.12 -13.64
C LYS A 296 17.11 -27.96 -14.30
N LEU A 297 17.76 -27.13 -13.48
CA LEU A 297 18.62 -26.04 -13.90
C LEU A 297 20.01 -26.52 -14.36
N GLU A 298 20.28 -27.83 -14.32
CA GLU A 298 21.58 -28.43 -14.67
C GLU A 298 22.76 -27.88 -13.84
N VAL A 299 22.49 -27.55 -12.58
CA VAL A 299 23.47 -27.01 -11.62
C VAL A 299 24.13 -28.14 -10.82
N ILE A 300 23.36 -29.20 -10.55
CA ILE A 300 23.83 -30.41 -9.87
C ILE A 300 23.37 -31.66 -10.63
N SER A 301 24.10 -32.75 -10.48
CA SER A 301 23.75 -34.05 -11.09
C SER A 301 23.91 -35.22 -10.13
N GLY A 302 23.46 -36.40 -10.56
CA GLY A 302 23.66 -37.66 -9.83
C GLY A 302 22.50 -38.64 -10.00
N LYS A 303 22.75 -39.94 -9.75
CA LYS A 303 21.75 -41.02 -9.79
C LYS A 303 21.76 -41.77 -8.46
N ASP A 304 20.69 -42.50 -8.16
CA ASP A 304 20.58 -43.42 -7.01
C ASP A 304 20.86 -42.75 -5.65
N GLY A 305 20.32 -41.56 -5.44
CA GLY A 305 20.48 -40.80 -4.18
C GLY A 305 21.81 -40.07 -4.05
N LYS A 306 22.72 -40.19 -5.03
CA LYS A 306 23.97 -39.42 -5.07
C LYS A 306 23.79 -38.02 -5.65
N ILE A 307 24.56 -37.08 -5.14
CA ILE A 307 24.59 -35.67 -5.52
C ILE A 307 26.04 -35.25 -5.78
N LYS A 308 26.26 -34.47 -6.85
CA LYS A 308 27.52 -33.80 -7.16
C LYS A 308 27.25 -32.50 -7.91
N ASN A 309 28.12 -31.52 -7.73
CA ASN A 309 28.13 -30.30 -8.55
C ASN A 309 28.43 -30.67 -10.02
N LEU A 310 27.84 -29.94 -10.96
CA LEU A 310 28.17 -30.04 -12.38
C LEU A 310 29.36 -29.16 -12.77
#